data_AF-A0A941JMI4-F1
#
_entry.id   AF-A0A941JMI4-F1
#
_cell.length_a   1.000
_cell.length_b   1.000
_cell.length_c   1.000
_cell.angle_alpha   90.00
_cell.angle_beta   90.00
_cell.angle_gamma   90.00
#
_symmetry.space_group_name_H-M   'P 1'
#
loop_
_entity.id
_entity.type
_entity.pdbx_description
1 polymer ?
#
loop_
_entity_poly.entity_id
_entity_poly.type
_entity_poly.pdbx_seq_one_letter_code
_entity_poly.pdbx_strand_id
1 'polypeptide(L)'
;MLTYQIRLESLYTKMAYILYKSRQVGRSNLDDEVESYTDLKLVPVMQYGNEMLKEGLIEEDLEYIFSLRKIEYSKNPIYSGDDLKLISICFKYFILIAQGDYMEFSDFSRLILRYENVENKHSSLVQSINSLEDAEEKKVPISYEEYLNQVEERKNSKKLLLSKEDVDRLLYRMNEEK
;
A
#
# COMPACT_ATOMS: atom_id res chain seq x y z
N MET A 1 22.84 2.14 -2.09
CA MET A 1 21.89 1.61 -1.09
C MET A 1 20.67 2.52 -1.15
N LEU A 2 19.46 1.99 -1.33
CA LEU A 2 18.24 2.81 -1.32
C LEU A 2 18.01 3.37 0.09
N THR A 3 17.56 4.61 0.21
CA THR A 3 17.23 5.21 1.50
C THR A 3 15.93 4.61 2.03
N TYR A 4 15.74 4.64 3.36
CA TYR A 4 14.48 4.20 4.00
C TYR A 4 13.25 4.86 3.36
N GLN A 5 13.30 6.16 3.09
CA GLN A 5 12.19 6.92 2.50
C GLN A 5 11.80 6.37 1.11
N ILE A 6 12.78 6.16 0.22
CA ILE A 6 12.51 5.62 -1.12
C ILE A 6 11.90 4.21 -1.02
N ARG A 7 12.37 3.40 -0.07
CA ARG A 7 11.85 2.04 0.16
C ARG A 7 10.42 2.07 0.71
N LEU A 8 10.09 3.03 1.59
CA LEU A 8 8.75 3.23 2.10
C LEU A 8 7.77 3.66 1.00
N GLU A 9 8.18 4.58 0.12
CA GLU A 9 7.37 4.99 -1.03
C GLU A 9 7.11 3.83 -1.99
N SER A 10 8.16 3.06 -2.29
CA SER A 10 8.06 1.86 -3.13
C SER A 10 7.10 0.83 -2.52
N LEU A 11 7.18 0.64 -1.19
CA LEU A 11 6.31 -0.28 -0.47
C LEU A 11 4.86 0.17 -0.56
N TYR A 12 4.58 1.45 -0.25
CA TYR A 12 3.23 2.01 -0.36
C TYR A 12 2.67 1.82 -1.77
N THR A 13 3.43 2.24 -2.78
CA THR A 13 3.00 2.20 -4.18
C THR A 13 2.67 0.76 -4.59
N LYS A 14 3.51 -0.19 -4.21
CA LYS A 14 3.28 -1.59 -4.49
C LYS A 14 2.04 -2.13 -3.78
N MET A 15 1.88 -1.85 -2.49
CA MET A 15 0.75 -2.35 -1.69
C MET A 15 -0.59 -1.76 -2.14
N ALA A 16 -0.61 -0.49 -2.56
CA ALA A 16 -1.81 0.14 -3.14
C ALA A 16 -2.26 -0.57 -4.43
N TYR A 17 -1.30 -0.94 -5.29
CA TYR A 17 -1.61 -1.70 -6.50
C TYR A 17 -2.06 -3.14 -6.20
N ILE A 18 -1.47 -3.78 -5.19
CA ILE A 18 -1.91 -5.11 -4.73
C ILE A 18 -3.35 -5.05 -4.22
N LEU A 19 -3.70 -4.03 -3.43
CA LEU A 19 -5.08 -3.80 -3.00
C LEU A 19 -6.03 -3.73 -4.21
N TYR A 20 -5.71 -2.89 -5.19
CA TYR A 20 -6.47 -2.76 -6.43
C TYR A 20 -6.64 -4.09 -7.16
N LYS A 21 -5.54 -4.82 -7.41
CA LYS A 21 -5.62 -6.12 -8.09
C LYS A 21 -6.39 -7.15 -7.29
N SER A 22 -6.23 -7.19 -5.97
CA SER A 22 -6.97 -8.11 -5.11
C SER A 22 -8.48 -7.94 -5.22
N ARG A 23 -8.94 -6.69 -5.45
CA ARG A 23 -10.36 -6.35 -5.62
C ARG A 23 -10.86 -6.63 -7.04
N GLN A 24 -10.01 -6.53 -8.05
CA GLN A 24 -10.34 -6.86 -9.44
C GLN A 24 -10.46 -8.37 -9.70
N VAL A 25 -9.47 -9.15 -9.26
CA VAL A 25 -9.34 -10.57 -9.64
C VAL A 25 -9.55 -11.54 -8.48
N GLY A 26 -9.69 -11.03 -7.26
CA GLY A 26 -9.72 -11.85 -6.04
C GLY A 26 -8.32 -12.24 -5.56
N ARG A 27 -8.20 -12.54 -4.25
CA ARG A 27 -6.89 -12.81 -3.61
C ARG A 27 -6.21 -14.08 -4.10
N SER A 28 -6.97 -15.09 -4.48
CA SER A 28 -6.45 -16.37 -4.98
C SER A 28 -5.65 -16.23 -6.28
N ASN A 29 -5.94 -15.20 -7.08
CA ASN A 29 -5.37 -14.98 -8.41
C ASN A 29 -4.30 -13.86 -8.44
N LEU A 30 -3.87 -13.36 -7.27
CA LEU A 30 -2.95 -12.22 -7.18
C LEU A 30 -1.55 -12.49 -7.75
N ASP A 31 -1.04 -13.71 -7.62
CA ASP A 31 0.38 -14.01 -7.94
C ASP A 31 0.70 -13.87 -9.44
N ASP A 32 -0.29 -14.01 -10.31
CA ASP A 32 -0.12 -13.85 -11.76
C ASP A 32 -0.18 -12.37 -12.21
N GLU A 33 -0.64 -11.47 -11.34
CA GLU A 33 -1.02 -10.10 -11.67
C GLU A 33 -0.12 -9.02 -11.05
N VAL A 34 0.78 -9.42 -10.14
CA VAL A 34 1.61 -8.51 -9.36
C VAL A 34 3.09 -8.75 -9.68
N GLU A 35 3.76 -7.73 -10.22
CA GLU A 35 5.19 -7.83 -10.52
C GLU A 35 6.06 -8.11 -9.29
N SER A 36 7.25 -8.64 -9.50
CA SER A 36 8.23 -8.89 -8.44
C SER A 36 8.66 -7.59 -7.74
N TYR A 37 8.86 -7.66 -6.43
CA TYR A 37 9.34 -6.52 -5.64
C TYR A 37 10.86 -6.43 -5.69
N THR A 38 11.40 -5.22 -5.87
CA THR A 38 12.85 -5.02 -6.12
C THR A 38 13.69 -4.93 -4.84
N ASP A 39 13.07 -4.68 -3.69
CA ASP A 39 13.76 -4.65 -2.41
C ASP A 39 13.96 -6.06 -1.85
N LEU A 40 15.18 -6.57 -2.00
CA LEU A 40 15.57 -7.92 -1.58
C LEU A 40 15.28 -8.24 -0.11
N LYS A 41 15.24 -7.24 0.78
CA LYS A 41 14.93 -7.47 2.21
C LYS A 41 13.43 -7.73 2.42
N LEU A 42 12.59 -7.15 1.58
CA LEU A 42 11.13 -7.26 1.64
C LEU A 42 10.58 -8.36 0.74
N VAL A 43 11.32 -8.86 -0.26
CA VAL A 43 10.89 -9.98 -1.13
C VAL A 43 10.33 -11.17 -0.33
N PRO A 44 11.03 -11.73 0.68
CA PRO A 44 10.50 -12.85 1.44
C PRO A 44 9.24 -12.51 2.23
N VAL A 45 9.10 -11.25 2.66
CA VAL A 45 7.95 -10.75 3.41
C VAL A 45 6.73 -10.61 2.50
N MET A 46 6.94 -10.10 1.29
CA MET A 46 5.90 -9.97 0.27
C MET A 46 5.38 -11.34 -0.17
N GLN A 47 6.29 -12.30 -0.40
CA GLN A 47 5.92 -13.69 -0.73
C GLN A 47 5.07 -14.30 0.37
N TYR A 48 5.52 -14.21 1.62
CA TYR A 48 4.79 -14.75 2.75
C TYR A 48 3.43 -14.07 2.95
N GLY A 49 3.35 -12.75 2.83
CA GLY A 49 2.08 -12.03 2.96
C GLY A 49 1.07 -12.39 1.86
N ASN A 50 1.52 -12.54 0.61
CA ASN A 50 0.66 -13.02 -0.48
C ASN A 50 0.15 -14.44 -0.25
N GLU A 51 1.00 -15.34 0.24
CA GLU A 51 0.57 -16.69 0.65
C GLU A 51 -0.54 -16.61 1.70
N MET A 52 -0.36 -15.79 2.74
CA MET A 52 -1.38 -15.64 3.79
C MET A 52 -2.69 -15.01 3.29
N LEU A 53 -2.64 -14.09 2.32
CA LEU A 53 -3.85 -13.54 1.69
C LEU A 53 -4.68 -14.60 0.98
N LYS A 54 -4.03 -15.62 0.40
CA LYS A 54 -4.68 -16.71 -0.33
C LYS A 54 -5.37 -17.71 0.57
N GLU A 55 -4.85 -17.90 1.79
CA GLU A 55 -5.45 -18.78 2.79
C GLU A 55 -6.83 -18.28 3.26
N GLY A 56 -7.18 -17.01 3.03
CA GLY A 56 -8.50 -16.47 3.35
C GLY A 56 -8.78 -16.42 4.85
N LEU A 57 -7.73 -16.28 5.66
CA LEU A 57 -7.81 -16.18 7.11
C LEU A 57 -8.55 -14.90 7.55
N ILE A 58 -9.18 -14.97 8.72
CA ILE A 58 -9.78 -13.79 9.37
C ILE A 58 -8.68 -12.85 9.88
N GLU A 59 -9.05 -11.60 10.15
CA GLU A 59 -8.11 -10.55 10.54
C GLU A 59 -7.29 -10.92 11.78
N GLU A 60 -7.93 -11.44 12.82
CA GLU A 60 -7.26 -11.76 14.08
C GLU A 60 -6.19 -12.84 13.91
N ASP A 61 -6.46 -13.84 13.06
CA ASP A 61 -5.53 -14.91 12.75
C ASP A 61 -4.34 -14.38 11.91
N LEU A 62 -4.60 -13.50 10.94
CA LEU A 62 -3.55 -12.83 10.17
C LEU A 62 -2.67 -11.96 11.07
N GLU A 63 -3.26 -11.16 11.96
CA GLU A 63 -2.54 -10.32 12.91
C GLU A 63 -1.65 -11.16 13.82
N TYR A 64 -2.16 -12.27 14.33
CA TYR A 64 -1.40 -13.20 15.15
C TYR A 64 -0.22 -13.82 14.40
N ILE A 65 -0.48 -14.37 13.20
CA ILE A 65 0.54 -15.01 12.37
C ILE A 65 1.65 -14.02 11.96
N PHE A 66 1.28 -12.82 11.52
CA PHE A 66 2.25 -11.79 11.19
C PHE A 66 3.04 -11.34 12.42
N SER A 67 2.42 -11.27 13.59
CA SER A 67 3.13 -10.98 14.84
C SER A 67 4.19 -12.04 15.17
N LEU A 68 3.88 -13.32 15.01
CA LEU A 68 4.85 -14.40 15.16
C LEU A 68 6.00 -14.28 14.16
N ARG A 69 5.69 -14.02 12.88
CA ARG A 69 6.72 -13.87 11.85
C ARG A 69 7.63 -12.66 12.08
N LYS A 70 7.08 -11.54 12.58
CA LYS A 70 7.88 -10.36 12.97
C LYS A 70 8.92 -10.68 14.03
N ILE A 71 8.58 -11.52 15.01
CA ILE A 71 9.53 -11.98 16.04
C ILE A 71 10.69 -12.74 15.39
N GLU A 72 10.43 -13.58 14.38
CA GLU A 72 11.50 -14.29 13.66
C GLU A 72 12.43 -13.33 12.92
N TYR A 73 11.88 -12.32 12.22
CA TYR A 73 12.70 -11.32 11.53
C TYR A 73 13.55 -10.49 12.50
N SER A 74 13.01 -10.13 13.68
CA SER A 74 13.74 -9.38 14.71
C SER A 74 14.95 -10.12 15.29
N LYS A 75 14.95 -11.45 15.23
CA LYS A 75 16.06 -12.30 15.68
C LYS A 75 17.17 -12.43 14.63
N ASN A 76 16.88 -12.05 13.38
CA ASN A 76 17.82 -12.21 12.29
C ASN A 76 18.70 -10.95 12.13
N PRO A 77 20.03 -11.04 12.36
CA PRO A 77 20.94 -9.89 12.34
C PRO A 77 21.12 -9.28 10.94
N ILE A 78 20.59 -9.92 9.89
CA ILE A 78 20.59 -9.41 8.52
C ILE A 78 19.68 -8.18 8.38
N TYR A 79 18.70 -7.98 9.26
CA TYR A 79 17.76 -6.86 9.21
C TYR A 79 18.16 -5.75 10.17
N SER A 80 18.24 -4.52 9.64
CA SER A 80 18.39 -3.31 10.42
C SER A 80 17.08 -2.88 11.07
N GLY A 81 17.13 -1.89 11.98
CA GLY A 81 15.92 -1.30 12.56
C GLY A 81 14.96 -0.72 11.52
N ASP A 82 15.49 -0.08 10.47
CA ASP A 82 14.67 0.44 9.37
C ASP A 82 14.06 -0.66 8.51
N ASP A 83 14.75 -1.79 8.33
CA ASP A 83 14.16 -2.97 7.69
C ASP A 83 12.98 -3.49 8.53
N LEU A 84 13.15 -3.62 9.85
CA LEU A 84 12.10 -4.11 10.75
C LEU A 84 10.86 -3.19 10.78
N LYS A 85 11.06 -1.87 10.63
CA LYS A 85 9.94 -0.91 10.43
C LYS A 85 9.19 -1.20 9.14
N LEU A 86 9.90 -1.31 8.01
CA LEU A 86 9.26 -1.58 6.72
C LEU A 86 8.54 -2.93 6.69
N ILE A 87 9.13 -3.96 7.30
CA ILE A 87 8.49 -5.27 7.47
C ILE A 87 7.20 -5.15 8.28
N SER A 88 7.22 -4.37 9.36
CA SER A 88 6.04 -4.11 10.19
C SER A 88 4.93 -3.42 9.43
N ILE A 89 5.28 -2.40 8.64
CA ILE A 89 4.35 -1.64 7.79
C ILE A 89 3.78 -2.56 6.69
N CYS A 90 4.63 -3.37 6.05
CA CYS A 90 4.25 -4.33 5.03
C CYS A 90 3.19 -5.32 5.55
N PHE A 91 3.40 -5.88 6.74
CA PHE A 91 2.40 -6.77 7.34
C PHE A 91 1.07 -6.08 7.65
N LYS A 92 1.08 -4.84 8.15
CA LYS A 92 -0.18 -4.12 8.37
C LYS A 92 -0.89 -3.84 7.05
N TYR A 93 -0.17 -3.56 5.97
CA TYR A 93 -0.78 -3.45 4.65
C TYR A 93 -1.42 -4.76 4.17
N PHE A 94 -0.84 -5.93 4.45
CA PHE A 94 -1.48 -7.19 4.12
C PHE A 94 -2.80 -7.40 4.86
N ILE A 95 -2.88 -7.01 6.14
CA ILE A 95 -4.14 -7.03 6.89
C ILE A 95 -5.18 -6.10 6.25
N LEU A 96 -4.78 -4.88 5.90
CA LEU A 96 -5.66 -3.89 5.25
C LEU A 96 -6.14 -4.37 3.86
N ILE A 97 -5.28 -5.05 3.10
CA ILE A 97 -5.65 -5.71 1.83
C ILE A 97 -6.63 -6.86 2.08
N ALA A 98 -6.49 -7.59 3.19
CA ALA A 98 -7.41 -8.65 3.59
C ALA A 98 -8.80 -8.12 4.03
N GLN A 99 -8.94 -6.83 4.32
CA GLN A 99 -10.24 -6.17 4.48
C GLN A 99 -10.73 -5.63 3.15
N GLY A 100 -9.81 -5.15 2.32
CA GLY A 100 -10.10 -4.60 0.99
C GLY A 100 -10.59 -3.16 1.03
N ASP A 101 -10.40 -2.43 2.11
CA ASP A 101 -10.87 -1.05 2.27
C ASP A 101 -9.78 -0.04 1.90
N TYR A 102 -10.03 0.79 0.88
CA TYR A 102 -9.13 1.86 0.47
C TYR A 102 -9.00 2.97 1.51
N MET A 103 -10.04 3.24 2.27
CA MET A 103 -10.07 4.29 3.30
C MET A 103 -9.13 3.93 4.44
N GLU A 104 -9.30 2.74 5.04
CA GLU A 104 -8.42 2.28 6.11
C GLU A 104 -6.97 2.16 5.64
N PHE A 105 -6.77 1.69 4.41
CA PHE A 105 -5.44 1.64 3.79
C PHE A 105 -4.80 3.04 3.70
N SER A 106 -5.55 4.01 3.18
CA SER A 106 -5.11 5.40 2.98
C SER A 106 -4.82 6.11 4.30
N ASP A 107 -5.66 5.90 5.32
CA ASP A 107 -5.49 6.50 6.65
C ASP A 107 -4.25 5.95 7.36
N PHE A 108 -4.02 4.63 7.27
CA PHE A 108 -2.79 4.04 7.79
C PHE A 108 -1.55 4.59 7.06
N SER A 109 -1.59 4.72 5.74
CA SER A 109 -0.49 5.31 4.98
C SER A 109 -0.22 6.76 5.38
N ARG A 110 -1.27 7.58 5.55
CA ARG A 110 -1.14 8.97 6.02
C ARG A 110 -0.52 9.03 7.40
N LEU A 111 -0.93 8.15 8.32
CA LEU A 111 -0.37 8.05 9.66
C LEU A 111 1.14 7.77 9.62
N ILE A 112 1.58 6.79 8.84
CA ILE A 112 3.00 6.43 8.71
C ILE A 112 3.80 7.59 8.10
N LEU A 113 3.30 8.21 7.03
CA LEU A 113 3.98 9.34 6.39
C LEU A 113 4.10 10.55 7.31
N ARG A 114 3.09 10.80 8.16
CA ARG A 114 3.14 11.84 9.19
C ARG A 114 4.17 11.50 10.27
N TYR A 115 4.16 10.28 10.78
CA TYR A 115 5.09 9.83 11.82
C TYR A 115 6.55 9.95 11.37
N GLU A 116 6.82 9.66 10.10
CA GLU A 116 8.16 9.77 9.49
C GLU A 116 8.50 11.20 9.04
N ASN A 117 7.63 12.20 9.31
CA ASN A 117 7.80 13.61 8.93
C ASN A 117 7.99 13.85 7.42
N VAL A 118 7.30 13.05 6.59
CA VAL A 118 7.41 13.10 5.12
C VAL A 118 6.05 13.26 4.42
N GLU A 119 4.95 13.44 5.17
CA GLU A 119 3.59 13.65 4.65
C GLU A 119 3.53 14.68 3.51
N ASN A 120 4.16 15.85 3.68
CA ASN A 120 4.16 16.90 2.66
C ASN A 120 4.88 16.52 1.35
N LYS A 121 5.84 15.58 1.42
CA LYS A 121 6.59 15.09 0.25
C LYS A 121 5.85 13.97 -0.48
N HIS A 122 4.88 13.34 0.17
CA HIS A 122 4.24 12.11 -0.29
C HIS A 122 2.71 12.20 -0.30
N SER A 123 2.15 13.41 -0.22
CA SER A 123 0.71 13.65 -0.41
C SER A 123 0.22 13.16 -1.77
N SER A 124 1.08 13.21 -2.80
CA SER A 124 0.83 12.67 -4.14
C SER A 124 0.67 11.15 -4.16
N LEU A 125 1.31 10.42 -3.23
CA LEU A 125 1.18 8.98 -3.08
C LEU A 125 -0.19 8.63 -2.50
N VAL A 126 -0.64 9.33 -1.45
CA VAL A 126 -1.98 9.12 -0.90
C VAL A 126 -3.06 9.38 -1.96
N GLN A 127 -2.88 10.40 -2.80
CA GLN A 127 -3.81 10.70 -3.88
C GLN A 127 -3.78 9.67 -5.02
N SER A 128 -2.68 8.94 -5.24
CA SER A 128 -2.60 7.98 -6.34
C SER A 128 -3.55 6.79 -6.15
N ILE A 129 -4.00 6.53 -4.92
CA ILE A 129 -5.00 5.49 -4.65
C ILE A 129 -6.37 5.85 -5.26
N ASN A 130 -6.72 7.13 -5.31
CA ASN A 130 -7.97 7.60 -5.94
C ASN A 130 -8.00 7.26 -7.43
N SER A 131 -6.84 7.24 -8.11
CA SER A 131 -6.78 6.81 -9.52
C SER A 131 -7.14 5.34 -9.68
N LEU A 132 -6.70 4.49 -8.74
CA LEU A 132 -6.99 3.06 -8.77
C LEU A 132 -8.45 2.80 -8.41
N GLU A 133 -8.99 3.51 -7.42
CA GLU A 133 -10.41 3.48 -7.05
C GLU A 133 -11.29 3.91 -8.23
N ASP A 134 -10.96 5.02 -8.89
CA ASP A 134 -11.66 5.49 -10.10
C ASP A 134 -11.62 4.49 -11.25
N ALA A 135 -10.48 3.84 -11.46
CA ALA A 135 -10.32 2.84 -12.50
C ALA A 135 -11.15 1.59 -12.23
N GLU A 136 -11.20 1.17 -10.96
CA GLU A 136 -12.07 0.11 -10.50
C GLU A 136 -13.55 0.47 -10.70
N GLU A 137 -13.99 1.66 -10.28
CA GLU A 137 -15.36 2.18 -10.48
C GLU A 137 -15.76 2.16 -11.97
N LYS A 138 -14.84 2.62 -12.84
CA LYS A 138 -15.03 2.69 -14.29
C LYS A 138 -14.83 1.35 -15.01
N LYS A 139 -14.39 0.31 -14.29
CA LYS A 139 -14.02 -1.01 -14.84
C LYS A 139 -12.96 -0.90 -15.95
N VAL A 140 -12.05 0.04 -15.81
CA VAL A 140 -10.91 0.23 -16.71
C VAL A 140 -9.70 -0.42 -16.05
N PRO A 141 -9.13 -1.49 -16.64
CA PRO A 141 -7.93 -2.10 -16.10
C PRO A 141 -6.74 -1.14 -16.23
N ILE A 142 -5.97 -1.00 -15.15
CA ILE A 142 -4.70 -0.27 -15.12
C ILE A 142 -3.58 -1.26 -14.84
N SER A 143 -2.54 -1.23 -15.66
CA SER A 143 -1.29 -1.96 -15.45
C SER A 143 -0.41 -1.31 -14.38
N TYR A 144 0.54 -2.05 -13.83
CA TYR A 144 1.45 -1.50 -12.81
C TYR A 144 2.32 -0.39 -13.38
N GLU A 145 2.80 -0.53 -14.62
CA GLU A 145 3.58 0.49 -15.31
C GLU A 145 2.79 1.78 -15.52
N GLU A 146 1.53 1.69 -15.96
CA GLU A 146 0.64 2.85 -16.09
C GLU A 146 0.41 3.54 -14.74
N TYR A 147 0.20 2.74 -13.69
CA TYR A 147 0.03 3.27 -12.34
C TYR A 147 1.31 3.99 -11.85
N LEU A 148 2.49 3.43 -12.07
CA LEU A 148 3.76 4.07 -11.74
C LEU A 148 3.94 5.40 -12.47
N ASN A 149 3.60 5.44 -13.77
CA ASN A 149 3.65 6.67 -14.55
C ASN A 149 2.74 7.76 -13.96
N GLN A 150 1.51 7.41 -13.58
CA GLN A 150 0.59 8.36 -12.92
C GLN A 150 1.12 8.87 -11.58
N VAL A 151 1.74 8.00 -10.78
CA VAL A 151 2.38 8.38 -9.51
C VAL A 151 3.50 9.39 -9.76
N GLU A 152 4.38 9.12 -10.72
CA GLU A 152 5.51 9.98 -11.04
C GLU A 152 5.08 11.32 -11.66
N GLU A 153 4.06 11.34 -12.52
CA GLU A 153 3.48 12.58 -13.04
C GLU A 153 2.95 13.48 -11.90
N ARG A 154 2.25 12.90 -10.93
CA ARG A 154 1.72 13.64 -9.78
C ARG A 154 2.82 14.18 -8.89
N LYS A 155 3.89 13.41 -8.63
CA LYS A 155 5.07 13.87 -7.89
C LYS A 155 5.74 15.08 -8.55
N ASN A 156 5.80 15.10 -9.87
CA ASN A 156 6.47 16.15 -10.64
C ASN A 156 5.59 17.39 -10.91
N SER A 157 4.28 17.29 -10.67
CA SER A 157 3.35 18.40 -10.85
C SER A 157 3.53 19.47 -9.75
N LYS A 158 4.08 20.64 -10.11
CA LYS A 158 4.28 21.79 -9.19
C LYS A 158 2.97 22.46 -8.71
N LYS A 159 1.81 21.98 -9.15
CA LYS A 159 0.49 22.47 -8.75
C LYS A 159 -0.39 21.26 -8.40
N LEU A 160 -0.42 20.90 -7.13
CA LEU A 160 -1.57 20.20 -6.56
C LEU A 160 -2.74 21.20 -6.53
N LEU A 161 -3.40 21.39 -7.68
CA LEU A 161 -4.79 21.83 -7.68
C LEU A 161 -5.58 20.54 -7.79
N LEU A 162 -6.16 20.11 -6.66
CA LEU A 162 -7.20 19.09 -6.66
C LEU A 162 -8.21 19.48 -7.74
N SER A 163 -8.59 18.53 -8.60
CA SER A 163 -9.69 18.79 -9.50
C SER A 163 -10.94 19.08 -8.65
N LYS A 164 -11.88 19.85 -9.19
CA LYS A 164 -13.12 20.15 -8.46
C LYS A 164 -13.84 18.86 -8.02
N GLU A 165 -13.77 17.82 -8.85
CA GLU A 165 -14.32 16.50 -8.54
C GLU A 165 -13.60 15.81 -7.36
N ASP A 166 -12.28 15.93 -7.25
CA ASP A 166 -11.51 15.40 -6.11
C ASP A 166 -11.85 16.16 -4.81
N VAL A 167 -12.03 17.49 -4.89
CA VAL A 167 -12.44 18.31 -3.75
C VAL A 167 -13.85 17.95 -3.31
N ASP A 168 -14.78 17.82 -4.26
CA ASP A 168 -16.18 17.52 -3.99
C ASP A 168 -16.34 16.11 -3.39
N ARG A 169 -15.57 15.11 -3.86
CA ARG A 169 -15.54 13.76 -3.23
C ARG A 169 -14.99 13.78 -1.80
N LEU A 170 -13.89 14.50 -1.56
CA LEU A 170 -13.31 14.60 -0.22
C LEU A 170 -14.28 15.29 0.76
N LEU A 171 -14.96 16.35 0.32
CA LEU A 171 -15.97 17.05 1.12
C LEU A 171 -17.22 16.20 1.36
N TYR A 172 -17.61 15.38 0.40
CA TYR A 172 -18.74 14.46 0.56
C TYR A 172 -18.43 13.41 1.64
N ARG A 173 -17.25 12.78 1.58
CA ARG A 173 -16.80 11.77 2.57
C ARG A 173 -16.69 12.34 3.99
N MET A 174 -16.20 13.57 4.15
CA MET A 174 -16.13 14.23 5.47
C MET A 174 -17.49 14.56 6.10
N ASN A 175 -18.56 14.60 5.30
CA ASN A 175 -19.91 14.89 5.79
C ASN A 175 -20.70 13.62 6.16
N GLU A 176 -20.27 12.44 5.73
CA GLU A 176 -20.88 11.16 6.14
C GLU A 176 -20.37 10.66 7.51
N GLU A 177 -19.28 11.25 8.04
CA GLU A 177 -18.72 10.96 9.37
C GLU A 177 -19.33 11.81 10.52
N LYS A 178 -20.45 12.51 10.28
CA LYS A 178 -21.20 13.28 11.29
C LYS A 178 -22.60 12.74 11.52
#